data_AF-S2DMM6-F1
#
_entry.id   AF-S2DMM6-F1
#
_cell.length_a   1.000
_cell.length_b   1.000
_cell.length_c   1.000
_cell.angle_alpha   90.00
_cell.angle_beta   90.00
_cell.angle_gamma   90.00
#
_symmetry.space_group_name_H-M   'P 1'
#
loop_
_entity.id
_entity.type
_entity.pdbx_description
1 polymer ?
#
loop_
_entity_poly.entity_id
_entity_poly.type
_entity_poly.pdbx_seq_one_letter_code
_entity_poly.pdbx_strand_id
1 'polypeptide(L)'
;MQIISIHGAFLINLDRTNPDKLVVKSTLKSPLQRIFDEKRIYPLDQEKFKYAVSVCKQELAHVLIMMIKEIDYADFEQFVSELNLSSDQAFA
;
A
#
# COMPACT_ATOMS: atom_id res chain seq x y z
N MET A 1 -5.68 0.61 -9.05
CA MET A 1 -4.85 -0.49 -8.54
C MET A 1 -4.96 -0.53 -7.03
N GLN A 2 -5.12 -1.70 -6.42
CA GLN A 2 -5.11 -1.87 -4.97
C GLN A 2 -3.81 -2.56 -4.56
N ILE A 3 -3.19 -2.09 -3.48
CA ILE A 3 -1.99 -2.67 -2.88
C ILE A 3 -2.28 -2.95 -1.42
N ILE A 4 -1.98 -4.17 -0.98
CA ILE A 4 -2.02 -4.57 0.42
C ILE A 4 -0.60 -4.96 0.80
N SER A 5 -0.10 -4.40 1.90
CA SER A 5 1.27 -4.60 2.38
C SER A 5 1.31 -4.56 3.91
N ILE A 6 2.48 -4.84 4.48
CA ILE A 6 2.74 -4.67 5.92
C ILE A 6 2.53 -3.23 6.42
N HIS A 7 2.63 -2.24 5.51
CA HIS A 7 2.40 -0.83 5.83
C HIS A 7 0.91 -0.47 5.85
N GLY A 8 0.05 -1.30 5.25
CA GLY A 8 -1.39 -1.11 5.17
C GLY A 8 -1.96 -1.32 3.76
N ALA A 9 -3.22 -0.93 3.58
CA ALA A 9 -3.94 -1.01 2.32
C ALA A 9 -4.05 0.36 1.63
N PHE A 10 -3.73 0.37 0.33
CA PHE A 10 -3.70 1.55 -0.51
C PHE A 10 -4.53 1.34 -1.77
N LEU A 11 -5.29 2.36 -2.16
CA LEU A 11 -5.96 2.43 -3.45
C LEU A 11 -5.31 3.52 -4.30
N ILE A 12 -4.78 3.16 -5.46
CA ILE A 12 -4.10 4.05 -6.38
C ILE A 12 -4.97 4.26 -7.62
N ASN A 13 -5.29 5.51 -7.91
CA ASN A 13 -6.04 5.91 -9.10
C ASN A 13 -5.35 7.08 -9.80
N LEU A 14 -5.63 7.27 -11.09
CA LEU A 14 -5.28 8.51 -11.79
C LEU A 14 -6.03 9.69 -11.18
N ASP A 15 -5.35 10.84 -11.08
CA ASP A 15 -6.00 12.10 -10.79
C ASP A 15 -6.86 12.52 -12.00
N ARG A 16 -8.13 12.84 -11.75
CA ARG A 16 -9.08 13.24 -12.81
C ARG A 16 -8.77 14.62 -13.38
N THR A 17 -8.07 15.46 -12.63
CA THR A 17 -7.74 16.84 -12.98
C THR A 17 -6.35 16.97 -13.60
N ASN A 18 -5.46 16.00 -13.33
CA ASN A 18 -4.10 15.99 -13.85
C ASN A 18 -3.67 14.56 -14.22
N PRO A 19 -3.61 14.20 -15.51
CA PRO A 19 -3.29 12.83 -15.94
C PRO A 19 -1.84 12.40 -15.66
N ASP A 20 -0.96 13.33 -15.30
CA ASP A 20 0.43 13.03 -14.90
C ASP A 20 0.55 12.70 -13.41
N LYS A 21 -0.54 12.87 -12.65
CA LYS A 21 -0.61 12.60 -11.22
C LYS A 21 -1.45 11.37 -10.90
N LEU A 22 -1.07 10.74 -9.80
CA LEU A 22 -1.77 9.63 -9.18
C LEU A 22 -2.23 10.07 -7.78
N VAL A 23 -3.36 9.53 -7.36
CA VAL A 23 -3.91 9.70 -6.03
C VAL A 23 -3.82 8.38 -5.30
N VAL A 24 -3.02 8.35 -4.23
CA VAL A 24 -2.91 7.21 -3.32
C VAL A 24 -3.84 7.46 -2.15
N LYS A 25 -4.80 6.55 -1.93
CA LYS A 25 -5.83 6.67 -0.90
C LYS A 25 -5.68 5.58 0.15
N SER A 26 -6.07 5.89 1.37
CA SER A 26 -6.22 4.90 2.44
C SER A 26 -7.42 5.22 3.34
N THR A 27 -7.90 4.20 4.03
CA THR A 27 -8.98 4.31 5.02
C THR A 27 -8.50 4.98 6.30
N LEU A 28 -7.23 4.76 6.65
CA LEU A 28 -6.54 5.32 7.82
C LEU A 28 -5.43 6.27 7.38
N LYS A 29 -5.07 7.23 8.25
CA LYS A 29 -3.97 8.16 7.98
C LYS A 29 -2.59 7.50 8.15
N SER A 30 -2.48 6.59 9.12
CA SER A 30 -1.21 5.97 9.52
C SER A 30 -0.48 5.21 8.42
N PRO A 31 -1.13 4.44 7.51
CA PRO A 31 -0.43 3.82 6.38
C PRO A 31 0.22 4.82 5.45
N LEU A 32 -0.44 5.96 5.20
CA LEU A 32 0.10 7.02 4.36
C LEU A 32 1.25 7.74 5.06
N GLN A 33 1.17 7.98 6.37
CA GLN A 33 2.24 8.63 7.16
C GLN A 33 3.53 7.80 7.26
N ARG A 34 3.43 6.47 7.12
CA ARG A 34 4.60 5.60 7.10
C ARG A 34 5.46 5.76 5.84
N ILE A 35 4.87 6.29 4.77
CA ILE A 35 5.47 6.32 3.44
C ILE A 35 5.67 7.76 2.94
N PHE A 36 4.74 8.66 3.28
CA PHE A 36 4.70 10.04 2.83
C PHE A 36 4.75 11.01 4.01
N ASP A 37 5.30 12.20 3.78
CA ASP A 37 5.25 13.30 4.75
C ASP A 37 3.79 13.61 5.10
N GLU A 38 3.50 13.68 6.40
CA GLU A 38 2.19 14.00 6.94
C GLU A 38 1.59 15.28 6.36
N LYS A 39 2.41 16.29 6.07
CA LYS A 39 1.95 17.58 5.51
C LYS A 39 1.33 17.46 4.12
N ARG A 40 1.63 16.37 3.40
CA ARG A 40 1.09 16.08 2.07
C ARG A 40 -0.19 15.26 2.10
N ILE A 41 -0.57 14.75 3.27
CA ILE A 41 -1.76 13.92 3.46
C ILE A 41 -2.95 14.84 3.72
N TYR A 42 -3.95 14.75 2.85
CA TYR A 42 -5.19 15.52 2.97
C TYR A 42 -6.39 14.59 3.18
N PRO A 43 -7.41 15.05 3.93
CA PRO A 43 -8.64 14.28 4.11
C PRO A 43 -9.49 14.30 2.83
N LEU A 44 -10.34 13.28 2.69
CA LEU A 44 -11.35 13.15 1.65
C LEU A 44 -12.73 13.00 2.31
N ASP A 45 -13.75 13.64 1.74
CA ASP A 45 -15.15 13.53 2.18
C ASP A 45 -15.84 12.21 1.77
N GLN A 46 -15.09 11.19 1.35
CA GLN A 46 -15.65 9.91 0.88
C GLN A 46 -15.73 8.88 2.00
N GLU A 47 -16.89 8.21 2.17
CA GLU A 47 -17.12 7.25 3.26
C GLU A 47 -16.09 6.12 3.35
N LYS A 48 -15.64 5.58 2.19
CA LYS A 48 -14.74 4.43 2.15
C LYS A 48 -13.25 4.78 2.29
N PHE A 49 -12.82 5.96 1.85
CA PHE A 49 -11.42 6.36 1.88
C PHE A 49 -11.31 7.79 2.38
N LYS A 50 -10.73 7.94 3.58
CA LYS A 50 -10.75 9.20 4.31
C LYS A 50 -9.50 10.05 4.11
N TYR A 51 -8.41 9.46 3.58
CA TYR A 51 -7.13 10.14 3.44
C TYR A 51 -6.52 9.86 2.07
N ALA A 52 -5.80 10.85 1.54
CA ALA A 52 -5.09 10.72 0.28
C ALA A 52 -3.81 11.55 0.20
N VAL A 53 -2.95 11.17 -0.75
CA VAL A 53 -1.75 11.90 -1.17
C VAL A 53 -1.74 11.94 -2.70
N SER A 54 -1.36 13.10 -3.26
CA SER A 54 -1.13 13.27 -4.69
C SER A 54 0.37 13.13 -4.98
N VAL A 55 0.72 12.27 -5.93
CA VAL A 55 2.09 11.92 -6.31
C VAL A 55 2.23 11.84 -7.83
N CYS A 56 3.43 12.06 -8.37
CA CYS A 56 3.69 11.76 -9.77
C CYS A 56 4.01 10.25 -9.96
N LYS A 57 3.97 9.76 -11.20
CA LYS A 57 4.25 8.35 -11.51
C LYS A 57 5.66 7.91 -11.07
N GLN A 58 6.66 8.77 -11.23
CA GLN A 58 8.05 8.48 -10.87
C GLN A 58 8.22 8.36 -9.35
N GLU A 59 7.60 9.26 -8.60
CA GLU A 59 7.59 9.22 -7.14
C GLU A 59 6.94 7.93 -6.63
N LEU A 60 5.78 7.56 -7.18
CA LEU A 60 5.13 6.30 -6.80
C LEU A 60 6.00 5.09 -7.12
N ALA A 61 6.64 5.05 -8.29
CA ALA A 61 7.55 3.96 -8.64
C ALA A 61 8.70 3.85 -7.64
N HIS A 62 9.29 4.97 -7.24
CA HIS A 62 10.34 5.00 -6.23
C HIS A 62 9.86 4.46 -4.88
N VAL A 63 8.67 4.89 -4.43
CA VAL A 63 8.03 4.39 -3.21
C VAL A 63 7.82 2.87 -3.25
N LEU A 64 7.30 2.33 -4.35
CA LEU A 64 7.07 0.89 -4.49
C LEU A 64 8.38 0.11 -4.47
N ILE A 65 9.43 0.62 -5.12
CA ILE A 65 10.77 0.02 -5.08
C ILE A 65 11.31 0.01 -3.63
N MET A 66 11.09 1.09 -2.87
CA MET A 66 11.52 1.15 -1.47
C MET A 66 10.78 0.14 -0.60
N MET A 67 9.46 0.06 -0.75
CA MET A 67 8.66 -0.96 -0.06
C MET A 67 9.13 -2.38 -0.37
N ILE A 68 9.49 -2.68 -1.62
CA ILE A 68 10.01 -4.01 -2.00
C ILE A 68 11.37 -4.27 -1.35
N LYS A 69 12.25 -3.27 -1.29
CA LYS A 69 13.59 -3.40 -0.69
C LYS A 69 13.55 -3.61 0.83
N GLU A 70 12.48 -3.16 1.50
CA GLU A 70 12.27 -3.36 2.93
C GLU A 70 11.75 -4.77 3.28
N ILE A 71 11.36 -5.56 2.28
CA ILE A 71 10.92 -6.93 2.52
C ILE A 71 12.12 -7.75 2.98
N ASP A 72 12.02 -8.30 4.19
CA ASP A 72 12.95 -9.31 4.67
C ASP A 72 12.58 -10.66 4.04
N TYR A 73 13.49 -11.17 3.20
CA TYR A 73 13.34 -12.46 2.53
C TYR A 73 14.00 -13.61 3.31
N ALA A 74 14.66 -13.33 4.44
CA ALA A 74 15.40 -14.33 5.21
C ALA A 74 14.51 -15.48 5.69
N ASP A 75 13.23 -15.22 5.97
CA ASP A 75 12.28 -16.20 6.50
C ASP A 75 11.28 -16.72 5.45
N PHE A 76 11.56 -16.52 4.15
CA PHE A 76 10.64 -16.92 3.09
C PHE A 76 10.34 -18.43 3.10
N GLU A 77 11.35 -19.26 3.35
CA GLU A 77 11.20 -20.73 3.50
C GLU A 77 10.30 -21.11 4.68
N GLN A 78 10.40 -20.41 5.80
CA GLN A 78 9.57 -20.65 6.98
C GLN A 78 8.11 -20.22 6.74
N PHE A 79 7.91 -19.05 6.14
CA PHE A 79 6.59 -18.55 5.79
C PHE A 79 5.86 -19.45 4.78
N VAL A 80 6.56 -19.95 3.75
CA VAL A 80 6.01 -20.91 2.79
C VAL A 80 5.62 -22.23 3.47
N SER A 81 6.44 -22.69 4.42
CA SER A 81 6.14 -23.90 5.19
C SER A 81 4.88 -23.75 6.06
N GLU A 82 4.70 -22.60 6.70
CA GLU A 82 3.50 -22.27 7.50
C GLU A 82 2.24 -22.13 6.63
N LEU A 83 2.35 -21.56 5.43
CA LEU A 83 1.25 -21.48 4.46
C LEU A 83 0.80 -22.86 3.98
N ASN A 84 1.73 -23.77 3.70
CA ASN A 84 1.42 -25.14 3.26
C ASN A 84 0.75 -25.96 4.37
N LEU A 85 1.17 -25.79 5.63
CA LEU A 85 0.52 -26.40 6.80
C LEU A 85 -0.93 -25.92 6.99
N SER A 86 -1.21 -24.68 6.63
CA SER A 86 -2.55 -24.09 6.72
C SER A 86 -3.53 -24.63 5.68
N SER A 87 -3.04 -25.00 4.49
CA SER A 87 -3.87 -25.62 3.43
C SER A 87 -4.23 -27.07 3.73
N ASP A 88 -3.38 -27.81 4.43
CA ASP A 88 -3.64 -29.22 4.78
C ASP A 88 -4.68 -29.38 5.90
N GLN A 89 -4.85 -28.37 6.76
CA GLN A 89 -5.88 -28.37 7.80
C GLN A 89 -7.29 -28.07 7.28
N ALA A 90 -7.44 -27.62 6.03
CA ALA A 90 -8.76 -27.35 5.43
C ALA A 90 -9.44 -28.60 4.83
N PHE A 91 -8.76 -29.75 4.83
CA PHE A 91 -9.26 -31.01 4.26
C PHE A 91 -9.22 -32.21 5.24
N ALA A 92 -9.02 -31.96 6.53
CA ALA A 92 -9.05 -32.98 7.59
C ALA A 92 -10.35 -32.94 8.40
#